data_AF-A0A6J4HQ09-F1
#
_entry.id   AF-A0A6J4HQ09-F1
#
_cell.length_a   1.000
_cell.length_b   1.000
_cell.length_c   1.000
_cell.angle_alpha   90.00
_cell.angle_beta   90.00
_cell.angle_gamma   90.00
#
_symmetry.space_group_name_H-M   'P 1'
#
loop_
_entity.id
_entity.type
_entity.pdbx_description
1 polymer ?
#
loop_
_entity_poly.entity_id
_entity_poly.type
_entity_poly.pdbx_seq_one_letter_code
_entity_poly.pdbx_strand_id
1 'polypeptide(L)'
;AVVTDHEGYFVLNLEPRTPLHLEDMWHEVNVELLDAPIPNQPGITATAQVLVPPPDAEYGIISDIDDTIIHTSAYSSLAMSRTVFLNNHRTRLPFAGVAEFYKSLQLGRNGKRNNPFFYVSSSPWNMYDLLHDFLDLNQIPPGPLLLRDFGLLQNKFLGAGHMSHKFKEIQNILLTYPELKFVLIGDSGQEDPNIYREVVKNFPNRILAIYIRDVQLPEREKIAFAVSEDLKNHQVPLLIVDNTVEAAEHAAQTGLIFRETIPAIENEKDKDKGTTPGKEESTPV
;
A
#
# COMPACT_ATOMS: atom_id res chain seq x y z
N ALA A 1 1.57 22.59 19.84
CA ALA A 1 2.23 23.15 18.64
C ALA A 1 3.42 22.28 18.32
N VAL A 2 3.68 22.05 17.03
CA VAL A 2 4.83 21.30 16.52
C VAL A 2 5.60 22.20 15.57
N VAL A 3 6.92 22.05 15.51
CA VAL A 3 7.79 22.82 14.62
C VAL A 3 8.17 21.92 13.45
N THR A 4 8.06 22.43 12.23
CA THR A 4 8.49 21.70 11.04
C THR A 4 10.00 21.64 10.97
N ASP A 5 10.54 20.70 10.20
CA ASP A 5 11.92 20.78 9.75
C ASP A 5 12.09 21.86 8.67
N HIS A 6 13.30 21.95 8.13
CA HIS A 6 13.67 22.89 7.08
C HIS A 6 12.99 22.65 5.72
N GLU A 7 12.39 21.48 5.51
CA GLU A 7 11.63 21.13 4.29
C GLU A 7 10.11 21.28 4.50
N GLY A 8 9.68 21.58 5.72
CA GLY A 8 8.28 21.80 6.06
C GLY A 8 7.56 20.55 6.57
N TYR A 9 8.25 19.42 6.75
CA TYR A 9 7.65 18.22 7.34
C TYR A 9 7.58 18.32 8.85
N PHE A 10 6.57 17.68 9.43
CA PHE A 10 6.46 17.53 10.88
C PHE A 10 5.84 16.17 11.21
N VAL A 11 6.16 15.67 12.39
CA VAL A 11 5.54 14.46 12.96
C VAL A 11 4.92 14.85 14.30
N LEU A 12 3.68 14.41 14.49
CA LEU A 12 2.93 14.69 15.71
C LEU A 12 2.31 13.41 16.24
N ASN A 13 2.63 13.05 17.49
CA ASN A 13 1.90 12.04 18.22
C ASN A 13 0.66 12.69 18.84
N LEU A 14 -0.52 12.24 18.44
CA LEU A 14 -1.79 12.76 18.90
C LEU A 14 -2.40 11.83 19.95
N GLU A 15 -2.77 12.40 21.09
CA GLU A 15 -3.63 11.75 22.07
C GLU A 15 -4.97 12.48 22.07
N PRO A 16 -6.06 11.86 21.58
CA PRO A 16 -7.37 12.49 21.53
C PRO A 16 -7.83 12.88 22.94
N ARG A 17 -8.10 14.17 23.16
CA ARG A 17 -8.60 14.69 24.46
C ARG A 17 -10.06 14.29 24.72
N THR A 18 -10.80 14.03 23.65
CA THR A 18 -12.17 13.53 23.65
C THR A 18 -12.19 12.16 22.99
N PRO A 19 -13.02 11.22 23.46
CA PRO A 19 -13.20 9.95 22.78
C PRO A 19 -13.54 10.16 21.30
N LEU A 20 -12.91 9.36 20.43
CA LEU A 20 -13.22 9.34 19.01
C LEU A 20 -14.57 8.67 18.77
N HIS A 21 -15.22 9.03 17.66
CA HIS A 21 -16.36 8.28 17.14
C HIS A 21 -15.85 6.98 16.52
N LEU A 22 -15.85 5.90 17.30
CA LEU A 22 -15.20 4.63 16.94
C LEU A 22 -15.82 3.90 15.73
N GLU A 23 -16.93 4.37 15.20
CA GLU A 23 -17.53 3.85 13.96
C GLU A 23 -16.92 4.49 12.71
N ASP A 24 -16.30 5.67 12.84
CA ASP A 24 -15.66 6.37 11.74
C ASP A 24 -14.20 5.91 11.62
N MET A 25 -13.81 5.50 10.42
CA MET A 25 -12.42 5.13 10.14
C MET A 25 -11.51 6.34 9.90
N TRP A 26 -12.07 7.44 9.41
CA TRP A 26 -11.35 8.66 9.04
C TRP A 26 -11.80 9.82 9.90
N HIS A 27 -10.82 10.55 10.45
CA HIS A 27 -11.06 11.72 11.28
C HIS A 27 -10.32 12.92 10.72
N GLU A 28 -11.04 14.03 10.59
CA GLU A 28 -10.47 15.30 10.16
C GLU A 28 -9.75 16.01 11.31
N VAL A 29 -8.54 16.48 11.03
CA VAL A 29 -7.74 17.29 11.93
C VAL A 29 -7.37 18.58 11.22
N ASN A 30 -7.79 19.71 11.78
CA ASN A 30 -7.39 21.01 11.26
C ASN A 30 -6.01 21.39 11.80
N VAL A 31 -5.12 21.78 10.90
CA VAL A 31 -3.78 22.29 11.19
C VAL A 31 -3.72 23.76 10.79
N GLU A 32 -3.07 24.56 11.63
CA GLU A 32 -2.88 26.00 11.43
C GLU A 32 -1.39 26.32 11.46
N LEU A 33 -0.92 27.08 10.47
CA LEU A 33 0.43 27.62 10.44
C LEU A 33 0.50 28.83 11.38
N LEU A 34 1.11 28.64 12.56
CA LEU A 34 1.20 29.67 13.59
C LEU A 34 2.30 30.70 13.33
N ASP A 35 3.42 30.27 12.74
CA ASP A 35 4.59 31.11 12.48
C ASP A 35 5.41 30.57 11.30
N ALA A 36 6.08 31.46 10.56
CA ALA A 36 6.97 31.11 9.45
C ALA A 36 8.12 32.12 9.31
N PRO A 37 9.32 31.68 8.87
CA PRO A 37 10.49 32.56 8.71
C PRO A 37 10.38 33.53 7.51
N ILE A 38 9.23 33.54 6.84
CA ILE A 38 8.90 34.42 5.71
C ILE A 38 7.59 35.15 6.00
N PRO A 39 7.40 36.37 5.47
CA PRO A 39 6.10 37.04 5.59
C PRO A 39 4.98 36.15 5.04
N ASN A 40 4.03 35.81 5.90
CA ASN A 40 2.85 35.02 5.56
C ASN A 40 1.58 35.78 5.96
N GLN A 41 0.44 35.34 5.44
CA GLN A 41 -0.86 35.85 5.89
C GLN A 41 -1.26 35.07 7.16
N PRO A 42 -1.83 35.73 8.18
CA PRO A 42 -2.35 35.03 9.35
C PRO A 42 -3.54 34.12 8.96
N GLY A 43 -3.72 33.03 9.70
CA GLY A 43 -4.86 32.12 9.52
C GLY A 43 -4.73 31.15 8.34
N ILE A 44 -3.51 30.80 7.93
CA ILE A 44 -3.28 29.72 6.97
C ILE A 44 -3.61 28.39 7.65
N THR A 45 -4.65 27.72 7.17
CA THR A 45 -5.12 26.43 7.69
C THR A 45 -5.18 25.37 6.60
N ALA A 46 -5.01 24.11 6.99
CA ALA A 46 -5.30 22.95 6.16
C ALA A 46 -6.03 21.88 6.98
N THR A 47 -6.69 20.95 6.30
CA THR A 47 -7.35 19.80 6.92
C THR A 47 -6.55 18.54 6.57
N ALA A 48 -6.10 17.83 7.60
CA ALA A 48 -5.46 16.54 7.50
C ALA A 48 -6.46 15.42 7.82
N GLN A 49 -6.24 14.25 7.22
CA GLN A 49 -7.03 13.05 7.48
C GLN A 49 -6.21 12.09 8.34
N VAL A 50 -6.77 11.63 9.45
CA VAL A 50 -6.17 10.65 10.34
C VAL A 50 -7.01 9.37 10.29
N LEU A 51 -6.38 8.26 9.90
CA LEU A 51 -7.03 6.96 9.92
C LEU A 51 -6.93 6.36 11.33
N VAL A 52 -8.07 5.95 11.89
CA VAL A 52 -8.16 5.15 13.11
C VAL A 52 -9.05 3.94 12.80
N PRO A 53 -8.51 2.71 12.78
CA PRO A 53 -9.31 1.54 12.49
C PRO A 53 -10.42 1.38 13.54
N PRO A 54 -11.67 1.14 13.11
CA PRO A 54 -12.75 0.90 14.05
C PRO A 54 -12.54 -0.43 14.80
N PRO A 55 -13.10 -0.60 16.01
CA PRO A 55 -12.86 -1.79 16.85
C PRO A 55 -13.31 -3.12 16.23
N ASP A 56 -14.22 -3.08 15.25
CA ASP A 56 -14.73 -4.25 14.53
C ASP A 56 -14.02 -4.51 13.19
N ALA A 57 -12.91 -3.81 12.92
CA ALA A 57 -11.99 -4.16 11.84
C ALA A 57 -11.43 -5.57 12.08
N GLU A 58 -11.53 -6.45 11.09
CA GLU A 58 -11.11 -7.84 11.20
C GLU A 58 -9.59 -7.98 11.02
N TYR A 59 -9.02 -7.15 10.14
CA TYR A 59 -7.60 -7.09 9.84
C TYR A 59 -7.27 -5.80 9.07
N GLY A 60 -5.99 -5.44 9.02
CA GLY A 60 -5.49 -4.38 8.15
C GLY A 60 -4.88 -4.93 6.87
N ILE A 61 -4.77 -4.09 5.84
CA ILE A 61 -4.11 -4.42 4.58
C ILE A 61 -2.94 -3.46 4.42
N ILE A 62 -1.74 -4.00 4.23
CA ILE A 62 -0.57 -3.20 3.86
C ILE A 62 -0.22 -3.56 2.42
N SER A 63 -0.38 -2.59 1.52
CA SER A 63 -0.06 -2.75 0.12
C SER A 63 1.19 -1.94 -0.21
N ASP A 64 2.12 -2.57 -0.91
CA ASP A 64 3.09 -1.80 -1.67
C ASP A 64 2.38 -1.00 -2.77
N ILE A 65 2.90 0.19 -3.07
CA ILE A 65 2.55 0.92 -4.28
C ILE A 65 3.80 0.95 -5.18
N ASP A 66 3.64 0.30 -6.33
CA ASP A 66 4.60 0.18 -7.42
C ASP A 66 5.40 1.47 -7.71
N ASP A 67 6.73 1.38 -7.64
CA ASP A 67 7.66 2.34 -8.26
C ASP A 67 7.61 2.29 -9.81
N THR A 68 6.89 1.29 -10.36
CA THR A 68 6.76 1.00 -11.79
C THR A 68 5.93 2.03 -12.55
N ILE A 69 5.03 2.73 -11.85
CA ILE A 69 4.33 3.94 -12.30
C ILE A 69 5.35 4.96 -12.86
N ILE A 70 6.52 5.08 -12.25
CA ILE A 70 7.49 6.10 -12.62
C ILE A 70 8.53 5.60 -13.64
N HIS A 71 8.90 4.32 -13.63
CA HIS A 71 9.98 3.82 -14.51
C HIS A 71 9.69 3.97 -16.00
N THR A 72 8.43 3.95 -16.44
CA THR A 72 8.07 4.27 -17.84
C THR A 72 8.21 5.76 -18.17
N SER A 73 8.22 6.63 -17.15
CA SER A 73 8.31 8.08 -17.25
C SER A 73 9.64 8.67 -16.79
N ALA A 74 10.59 7.86 -16.30
CA ALA A 74 11.85 8.30 -15.69
C ALA A 74 12.82 9.03 -16.63
N TYR A 75 12.50 9.13 -17.93
CA TYR A 75 13.15 10.03 -18.88
C TYR A 75 12.48 11.42 -18.96
N SER A 76 11.49 11.70 -18.12
CA SER A 76 10.64 12.88 -18.20
C SER A 76 10.54 13.62 -16.86
N SER A 77 10.45 14.94 -16.92
CA SER A 77 10.27 15.81 -15.74
C SER A 77 8.98 15.47 -14.97
N LEU A 78 8.91 15.81 -13.68
CA LEU A 78 7.74 15.58 -12.81
C LEU A 78 6.42 16.13 -13.40
N ALA A 79 6.49 17.25 -14.13
CA ALA A 79 5.34 17.82 -14.81
C ALA A 79 4.87 16.98 -16.02
N MET A 80 5.82 16.35 -16.71
CA MET A 80 5.54 15.48 -17.86
C MET A 80 5.00 14.12 -17.40
N SER A 81 5.53 13.55 -16.31
CA SER A 81 4.93 12.34 -15.72
C SER A 81 3.48 12.61 -15.29
N ARG A 82 3.20 13.69 -14.53
CA ARG A 82 1.82 14.10 -14.18
C ARG A 82 0.90 14.23 -15.40
N THR A 83 1.38 14.87 -16.47
CA THR A 83 0.60 15.07 -17.71
C THR A 83 0.32 13.75 -18.43
N VAL A 84 1.28 12.82 -18.46
CA VAL A 84 1.10 11.47 -19.00
C VAL A 84 0.16 10.66 -18.12
N PHE A 85 0.24 10.79 -16.79
CA PHE A 85 -0.66 10.12 -15.86
C PHE A 85 -2.11 10.55 -16.04
N LEU A 86 -2.36 11.85 -16.12
CA LEU A 86 -3.72 12.39 -16.20
C LEU A 86 -4.33 12.26 -17.61
N ASN A 87 -3.52 12.29 -18.68
CA ASN A 87 -4.02 12.28 -20.06
C ASN A 87 -3.97 10.91 -20.74
N ASN A 88 -3.31 9.91 -20.16
CA ASN A 88 -3.18 8.63 -20.82
C ASN A 88 -4.27 7.68 -20.31
N HIS A 89 -5.29 7.44 -21.14
CA HIS A 89 -6.29 6.37 -20.96
C HIS A 89 -5.67 4.94 -20.89
N ARG A 90 -4.33 4.84 -20.82
CA ARG A 90 -3.48 3.65 -20.72
C ARG A 90 -2.81 3.52 -19.34
N THR A 91 -3.05 4.44 -18.38
CA THR A 91 -2.72 4.24 -16.95
C THR A 91 -3.75 3.31 -16.33
N ARG A 92 -3.86 2.09 -16.87
CA ARG A 92 -4.63 1.04 -16.20
C ARG A 92 -3.89 0.67 -14.93
N LEU A 93 -4.67 0.26 -13.93
CA LEU A 93 -4.17 -0.41 -12.74
C LEU A 93 -3.06 -1.38 -13.17
N PRO A 94 -1.89 -1.35 -12.52
CA PRO A 94 -0.81 -2.25 -12.89
C PRO A 94 -1.28 -3.72 -12.82
N PHE A 95 -2.32 -4.01 -12.04
CA PHE A 95 -2.88 -5.32 -11.81
C PHE A 95 -4.39 -5.35 -12.14
N ALA A 96 -4.75 -6.11 -13.18
CA ALA A 96 -6.13 -6.22 -13.65
C ALA A 96 -7.07 -6.79 -12.58
N GLY A 97 -8.16 -6.09 -12.24
CA GLY A 97 -9.11 -6.50 -11.19
C GLY A 97 -8.73 -6.13 -9.75
N VAL A 98 -7.68 -5.32 -9.55
CA VAL A 98 -7.12 -5.07 -8.20
C VAL A 98 -8.04 -4.20 -7.36
N ALA A 99 -8.77 -3.28 -7.98
CA ALA A 99 -9.66 -2.39 -7.26
C ALA A 99 -10.80 -3.18 -6.61
N GLU A 100 -11.47 -4.08 -7.32
CA GLU A 100 -12.51 -4.96 -6.76
C GLU A 100 -11.95 -5.95 -5.74
N PHE A 101 -10.73 -6.46 -5.93
CA PHE A 101 -10.08 -7.29 -4.92
C PHE A 101 -9.82 -6.50 -3.62
N TYR A 102 -9.29 -5.28 -3.73
CA TYR A 102 -9.02 -4.43 -2.57
C TYR A 102 -10.30 -3.97 -1.89
N LYS A 103 -11.34 -3.60 -2.65
CA LYS A 103 -12.67 -3.32 -2.12
C LYS A 103 -13.24 -4.53 -1.36
N SER A 104 -13.02 -5.73 -1.86
CA SER A 104 -13.45 -6.97 -1.18
C SER A 104 -12.70 -7.19 0.13
N LEU A 105 -11.39 -6.93 0.17
CA LEU A 105 -10.60 -6.98 1.41
C LEU A 105 -11.02 -5.89 2.41
N GLN A 106 -11.30 -4.68 1.93
CA GLN A 106 -11.78 -3.58 2.77
C GLN A 106 -13.12 -3.93 3.42
N LEU A 107 -13.99 -4.62 2.67
CA LEU A 107 -15.30 -5.08 3.11
C LEU A 107 -15.24 -6.25 4.09
N GLY A 108 -14.19 -7.08 4.01
CA GLY A 108 -14.03 -8.25 4.87
C GLY A 108 -15.19 -9.24 4.83
N ARG A 109 -15.34 -10.00 5.91
CA ARG A 109 -16.44 -10.96 6.13
C ARG A 109 -17.51 -10.44 7.07
N ASN A 110 -17.25 -9.34 7.77
CA ASN A 110 -18.30 -8.63 8.51
C ASN A 110 -19.23 -7.83 7.59
N GLY A 111 -18.89 -7.69 6.29
CA GLY A 111 -19.68 -6.97 5.30
C GLY A 111 -19.64 -5.45 5.46
N LYS A 112 -18.68 -4.93 6.23
CA LYS A 112 -18.49 -3.51 6.51
C LYS A 112 -17.15 -3.07 5.93
N ARG A 113 -17.12 -1.90 5.30
CA ARG A 113 -15.89 -1.33 4.73
C ARG A 113 -14.99 -0.72 5.81
N ASN A 114 -14.53 -1.56 6.72
CA ASN A 114 -13.89 -1.13 7.97
C ASN A 114 -12.50 -1.74 8.18
N ASN A 115 -12.04 -2.64 7.30
CA ASN A 115 -10.66 -3.09 7.30
C ASN A 115 -9.75 -1.99 6.69
N PRO A 116 -8.79 -1.44 7.46
CA PRO A 116 -8.00 -0.29 7.01
C PRO A 116 -6.95 -0.68 5.97
N PHE A 117 -6.77 0.18 4.97
CA PHE A 117 -5.65 0.10 4.03
C PHE A 117 -4.52 1.03 4.46
N PHE A 118 -3.29 0.55 4.32
CA PHE A 118 -2.06 1.31 4.45
C PHE A 118 -1.22 1.07 3.21
N TYR A 119 -0.69 2.14 2.64
CA TYR A 119 0.12 2.08 1.45
C TYR A 119 1.55 2.45 1.78
N VAL A 120 2.50 1.61 1.41
CA VAL A 120 3.93 1.85 1.63
C VAL A 120 4.58 1.96 0.27
N SER A 121 5.45 2.96 0.06
CA SER A 121 6.17 3.12 -1.21
C SER A 121 7.59 3.64 -0.99
N SER A 122 8.48 3.36 -1.94
CA SER A 122 9.82 3.97 -1.98
C SER A 122 9.83 5.35 -2.63
N SER A 123 8.70 5.76 -3.23
CA SER A 123 8.54 7.04 -3.91
C SER A 123 8.66 8.24 -2.95
N PRO A 124 9.20 9.39 -3.41
CA PRO A 124 9.32 10.59 -2.58
C PRO A 124 7.97 11.18 -2.19
N TRP A 125 7.91 11.87 -1.05
CA TRP A 125 6.74 12.66 -0.62
C TRP A 125 6.23 13.65 -1.67
N ASN A 126 7.08 14.17 -2.55
CA ASN A 126 6.67 15.03 -3.67
C ASN A 126 5.70 14.35 -4.66
N MET A 127 5.56 13.03 -4.59
CA MET A 127 4.63 12.22 -5.39
C MET A 127 3.27 12.02 -4.72
N TYR A 128 3.06 12.52 -3.49
CA TYR A 128 1.86 12.28 -2.70
C TYR A 128 0.58 12.57 -3.49
N ASP A 129 0.42 13.79 -4.02
CA ASP A 129 -0.79 14.17 -4.76
C ASP A 129 -1.03 13.26 -5.96
N LEU A 130 0.03 12.91 -6.69
CA LEU A 130 -0.09 12.05 -7.89
C LEU A 130 -0.54 10.64 -7.51
N LEU A 131 0.04 10.06 -6.46
CA LEU A 131 -0.33 8.73 -5.99
C LEU A 131 -1.74 8.73 -5.40
N HIS A 132 -2.11 9.77 -4.65
CA HIS A 132 -3.45 9.95 -4.12
C HIS A 132 -4.50 10.02 -5.24
N ASP A 133 -4.30 10.88 -6.24
CA ASP A 133 -5.17 10.99 -7.41
C ASP A 133 -5.23 9.67 -8.18
N PHE A 134 -4.12 8.95 -8.30
CA PHE A 134 -4.09 7.64 -8.94
C PHE A 134 -4.97 6.62 -8.20
N LEU A 135 -4.91 6.56 -6.87
CA LEU A 135 -5.76 5.66 -6.09
C LEU A 135 -7.24 6.00 -6.29
N ASP A 136 -7.60 7.30 -6.22
CA ASP A 136 -8.98 7.76 -6.38
C ASP A 136 -9.53 7.48 -7.79
N LEU A 137 -8.78 7.86 -8.84
CA LEU A 137 -9.18 7.63 -10.24
C LEU A 137 -9.40 6.15 -10.56
N ASN A 138 -8.63 5.26 -9.93
CA ASN A 138 -8.77 3.83 -10.11
C ASN A 138 -9.70 3.17 -9.08
N GLN A 139 -10.39 3.97 -8.25
CA GLN A 139 -11.30 3.49 -7.21
C GLN A 139 -10.65 2.49 -6.24
N ILE A 140 -9.34 2.61 -6.02
CA ILE A 140 -8.67 1.85 -4.98
C ILE A 140 -9.11 2.44 -3.62
N PRO A 141 -9.39 1.60 -2.60
CA PRO A 141 -9.71 2.08 -1.25
C PRO A 141 -8.72 3.15 -0.74
N PRO A 142 -9.19 4.22 -0.09
CA PRO A 142 -8.30 5.22 0.48
C PRO A 142 -7.54 4.64 1.69
N GLY A 143 -6.31 5.10 1.87
CA GLY A 143 -5.43 4.71 2.99
C GLY A 143 -4.27 5.69 3.15
N PRO A 144 -3.64 5.76 4.35
CA PRO A 144 -2.43 6.55 4.53
C PRO A 144 -1.32 6.11 3.55
N LEU A 145 -0.71 7.07 2.87
CA LEU A 145 0.45 6.88 2.01
C LEU A 145 1.73 7.14 2.81
N LEU A 146 2.48 6.08 3.11
CA LEU A 146 3.77 6.14 3.79
C LEU A 146 4.89 6.17 2.75
N LEU A 147 5.31 7.39 2.41
CA LEU A 147 6.27 7.69 1.36
C LEU A 147 7.66 7.97 1.93
N ARG A 148 8.67 7.86 1.07
CA ARG A 148 10.05 8.10 1.46
C ARG A 148 10.35 9.59 1.54
N ASP A 149 11.00 9.99 2.61
CA ASP A 149 11.69 11.27 2.66
C ASP A 149 13.07 11.18 1.98
N PHE A 150 13.27 11.99 0.94
CA PHE A 150 14.56 12.14 0.25
C PHE A 150 15.37 13.32 0.77
N GLY A 151 14.75 14.15 1.61
CA GLY A 151 15.33 15.28 2.32
C GLY A 151 16.46 14.87 3.25
N LEU A 152 17.55 15.63 3.16
CA LEU A 152 18.85 15.50 3.84
C LEU A 152 19.16 14.21 4.63
N LEU A 153 20.11 13.44 4.07
CA LEU A 153 21.07 12.60 4.82
C LEU A 153 20.42 11.79 5.95
N GLN A 154 19.78 10.68 5.58
CA GLN A 154 19.79 9.54 6.49
C GLN A 154 21.26 9.23 6.76
N ASN A 155 21.72 9.68 7.93
CA ASN A 155 23.09 9.60 8.39
C ASN A 155 23.66 8.25 7.97
N LYS A 156 24.72 8.29 7.14
CA LYS A 156 25.59 7.15 6.82
C LYS A 156 26.43 6.73 8.05
N PHE A 157 25.83 6.81 9.23
CA PHE A 157 26.41 6.45 10.51
C PHE A 157 25.29 5.83 11.32
N LEU A 158 25.24 4.50 11.32
CA LEU A 158 25.19 3.66 12.51
C LEU A 158 25.21 2.20 12.01
N GLY A 159 26.38 1.57 12.15
CA GLY A 159 26.57 0.17 11.84
C GLY A 159 25.80 -0.71 12.83
N ALA A 160 24.66 -1.24 12.38
CA ALA A 160 24.06 -2.54 12.72
C ALA A 160 22.69 -2.61 12.03
N GLY A 161 22.60 -3.27 10.87
CA GLY A 161 21.33 -3.60 10.20
C GLY A 161 20.59 -2.42 9.55
N HIS A 162 21.02 -1.97 8.37
CA HIS A 162 20.21 -1.06 7.54
C HIS A 162 19.00 -1.81 6.97
N MET A 163 17.90 -1.89 7.72
CA MET A 163 16.60 -2.32 7.20
C MET A 163 16.02 -1.25 6.25
N SER A 164 15.34 -1.69 5.19
CA SER A 164 14.76 -0.82 4.16
C SER A 164 13.71 0.14 4.75
N HIS A 165 13.47 1.27 4.07
CA HIS A 165 12.39 2.20 4.41
C HIS A 165 11.04 1.48 4.56
N LYS A 166 10.69 0.64 3.57
CA LYS A 166 9.47 -0.16 3.59
C LYS A 166 9.35 -1.04 4.84
N PHE A 167 10.42 -1.72 5.25
CA PHE A 167 10.40 -2.52 6.47
C PHE A 167 10.08 -1.67 7.71
N LYS A 168 10.70 -0.49 7.82
CA LYS A 168 10.46 0.43 8.96
C LYS A 168 9.02 0.91 8.99
N GLU A 169 8.45 1.28 7.84
CA GLU A 169 7.06 1.74 7.79
C GLU A 169 6.06 0.62 8.11
N ILE A 170 6.29 -0.59 7.60
CA ILE A 170 5.49 -1.76 7.98
C ILE A 170 5.60 -1.99 9.49
N GLN A 171 6.81 -1.98 10.05
CA GLN A 171 7.02 -2.09 11.50
C GLN A 171 6.27 -1.01 12.29
N ASN A 172 6.30 0.25 11.85
CA ASN A 172 5.57 1.34 12.49
C ASN A 172 4.06 1.06 12.51
N ILE A 173 3.48 0.58 11.40
CA ILE A 173 2.06 0.20 11.33
C ILE A 173 1.74 -0.91 12.34
N LEU A 174 2.55 -1.98 12.37
CA LEU A 174 2.32 -3.13 13.26
C LEU A 174 2.43 -2.75 14.75
N LEU A 175 3.31 -1.80 15.08
CA LEU A 175 3.48 -1.27 16.44
C LEU A 175 2.37 -0.29 16.83
N THR A 176 1.88 0.51 15.87
CA THR A 176 0.76 1.44 16.09
C THR A 176 -0.55 0.69 16.37
N TYR A 177 -0.76 -0.45 15.71
CA TYR A 177 -1.96 -1.27 15.87
C TYR A 177 -1.61 -2.66 16.40
N PRO A 178 -1.25 -2.81 17.69
CA PRO A 178 -0.66 -4.05 18.23
C PRO A 178 -1.60 -5.26 18.17
N GLU A 179 -2.91 -5.04 18.25
CA GLU A 179 -3.92 -6.12 18.24
C GLU A 179 -4.37 -6.51 16.82
N LEU A 180 -4.16 -5.64 15.83
CA LEU A 180 -4.60 -5.88 14.46
C LEU A 180 -3.62 -6.82 13.74
N LYS A 181 -4.17 -7.79 13.02
CA LYS A 181 -3.40 -8.64 12.09
C LYS A 181 -3.48 -8.08 10.69
N PHE A 182 -2.53 -8.46 9.84
CA PHE A 182 -2.36 -7.83 8.53
C PHE A 182 -2.28 -8.82 7.37
N VAL A 183 -2.83 -8.42 6.23
CA VAL A 183 -2.54 -8.99 4.92
C VAL A 183 -1.49 -8.11 4.24
N LEU A 184 -0.44 -8.70 3.69
CA LEU A 184 0.59 -7.97 2.94
C LEU A 184 0.41 -8.22 1.44
N ILE A 185 0.49 -7.17 0.63
CA ILE A 185 0.35 -7.25 -0.82
C ILE A 185 1.52 -6.49 -1.45
N GLY A 186 2.29 -7.15 -2.31
CA GLY A 186 3.44 -6.56 -2.99
C GLY A 186 3.75 -7.24 -4.31
N ASP A 187 4.92 -6.96 -4.87
CA ASP A 187 5.35 -7.51 -6.17
C ASP A 187 6.71 -8.22 -6.10
N SER A 188 6.95 -9.18 -7.01
CA SER A 188 8.18 -9.96 -7.06
C SER A 188 9.36 -9.14 -7.61
N GLY A 189 9.11 -8.08 -8.38
CA GLY A 189 10.15 -7.24 -8.99
C GLY A 189 11.00 -6.47 -7.98
N GLN A 190 10.42 -6.20 -6.82
CA GLN A 190 11.04 -5.47 -5.72
C GLN A 190 11.61 -6.41 -4.64
N GLU A 191 12.07 -5.81 -3.55
CA GLU A 191 12.55 -6.55 -2.36
C GLU A 191 11.39 -7.01 -1.45
N ASP A 192 10.14 -6.88 -1.88
CA ASP A 192 8.96 -7.15 -1.05
C ASP A 192 8.93 -8.57 -0.46
N PRO A 193 9.23 -9.66 -1.21
CA PRO A 193 9.30 -10.99 -0.60
C PRO A 193 10.30 -11.06 0.56
N ASN A 194 11.49 -10.49 0.39
CA ASN A 194 12.51 -10.46 1.43
C ASN A 194 12.08 -9.60 2.63
N ILE A 195 11.51 -8.42 2.37
CA ILE A 195 11.01 -7.52 3.42
C ILE A 195 9.91 -8.21 4.23
N TYR A 196 8.91 -8.81 3.57
CA TYR A 196 7.81 -9.48 4.24
C TYR A 196 8.27 -10.71 5.02
N ARG A 197 9.29 -11.43 4.53
CA ARG A 197 9.94 -12.50 5.31
C ARG A 197 10.49 -11.98 6.63
N GLU A 198 11.23 -10.89 6.60
CA GLU A 198 11.78 -10.29 7.82
C GLU A 198 10.65 -9.76 8.72
N VAL A 199 9.57 -9.21 8.17
CA VAL A 199 8.39 -8.79 8.94
C VAL A 199 7.79 -9.98 9.69
N VAL A 200 7.54 -11.11 9.02
CA VAL A 200 6.99 -12.31 9.66
C VAL A 200 7.92 -12.85 10.76
N LYS A 201 9.24 -12.83 10.54
CA LYS A 201 10.22 -13.27 11.55
C LYS A 201 10.23 -12.39 12.79
N ASN A 202 10.14 -11.07 12.62
CA ASN A 202 10.17 -10.11 13.72
C ASN A 202 8.80 -9.95 14.40
N PHE A 203 7.71 -10.24 13.69
CA PHE A 203 6.32 -10.09 14.16
C PHE A 203 5.52 -11.39 13.93
N PRO A 204 5.86 -12.48 14.63
CA PRO A 204 5.17 -13.76 14.46
C PRO A 204 3.67 -13.63 14.79
N ASN A 205 2.83 -14.37 14.06
CA ASN A 205 1.36 -14.39 14.20
C ASN A 205 0.65 -13.06 13.87
N ARG A 206 1.36 -12.04 13.38
CA ARG A 206 0.78 -10.75 12.98
C ARG A 206 0.32 -10.71 11.53
N ILE A 207 0.81 -11.61 10.69
CA ILE A 207 0.49 -11.65 9.25
C ILE A 207 -0.44 -12.84 8.96
N LEU A 208 -1.57 -12.57 8.29
CA LEU A 208 -2.58 -13.56 7.92
C LEU A 208 -2.28 -14.23 6.58
N ALA A 209 -1.85 -13.43 5.60
CA ALA A 209 -1.51 -13.87 4.27
C ALA A 209 -0.60 -12.84 3.59
N ILE A 210 0.17 -13.32 2.63
CA ILE A 210 1.02 -12.50 1.77
C ILE A 210 0.68 -12.83 0.33
N TYR A 211 0.34 -11.81 -0.46
CA TYR A 211 0.13 -11.92 -1.89
C TYR A 211 1.26 -11.19 -2.62
N ILE A 212 2.10 -11.92 -3.33
CA ILE A 212 3.17 -11.39 -4.17
C ILE A 212 2.73 -11.54 -5.62
N ARG A 213 2.65 -10.43 -6.33
CA ARG A 213 2.43 -10.47 -7.77
C ARG A 213 3.69 -10.92 -8.49
N ASP A 214 3.58 -11.84 -9.45
CA ASP A 214 4.69 -12.11 -10.36
C ASP A 214 4.78 -11.07 -11.48
N VAL A 215 5.93 -10.38 -11.58
CA VAL A 215 6.25 -9.47 -12.68
C VAL A 215 7.13 -10.11 -13.76
N GLN A 216 7.20 -11.45 -13.78
CA GLN A 216 7.82 -12.25 -14.84
C GLN A 216 9.33 -12.05 -14.98
N LEU A 217 10.01 -11.87 -13.85
CA LEU A 217 11.46 -11.84 -13.75
C LEU A 217 11.95 -13.17 -13.15
N PRO A 218 12.53 -14.11 -13.93
CA PRO A 218 12.80 -15.48 -13.46
C PRO A 218 13.71 -15.57 -12.22
N GLU A 219 14.60 -14.61 -12.00
CA GLU A 219 15.44 -14.56 -10.80
C GLU A 219 14.65 -14.13 -9.56
N ARG A 220 13.70 -13.21 -9.73
CA ARG A 220 12.83 -12.69 -8.68
C ARG A 220 11.77 -13.69 -8.25
N GLU A 221 11.23 -14.44 -9.19
CA GLU A 221 10.32 -15.56 -8.93
C GLU A 221 10.99 -16.62 -8.02
N LYS A 222 12.25 -16.96 -8.29
CA LYS A 222 13.02 -17.90 -7.44
C LYS A 222 13.19 -17.38 -6.01
N ILE A 223 13.42 -16.09 -5.84
CA ILE A 223 13.52 -15.47 -4.51
C ILE A 223 12.17 -15.59 -3.80
N ALA A 224 11.08 -15.17 -4.45
CA ALA A 224 9.75 -15.25 -3.87
C ALA A 224 9.37 -16.69 -3.49
N PHE A 225 9.72 -17.68 -4.32
CA PHE A 225 9.47 -19.09 -4.04
C PHE A 225 10.28 -19.58 -2.84
N ALA A 226 11.58 -19.25 -2.77
CA ALA A 226 12.42 -19.60 -1.62
C ALA A 226 11.91 -18.97 -0.32
N VAL A 227 11.41 -17.73 -0.39
CA VAL A 227 10.75 -17.09 0.75
C VAL A 227 9.46 -17.82 1.13
N SER A 228 8.64 -18.21 0.17
CA SER A 228 7.40 -18.99 0.43
C SER A 228 7.70 -20.27 1.21
N GLU A 229 8.73 -21.02 0.81
CA GLU A 229 9.15 -22.24 1.53
C GLU A 229 9.62 -21.95 2.96
N ASP A 230 10.36 -20.86 3.19
CA ASP A 230 10.78 -20.46 4.55
C ASP A 230 9.57 -20.12 5.43
N LEU A 231 8.59 -19.40 4.87
CA LEU A 231 7.41 -18.95 5.61
C LEU A 231 6.40 -20.06 5.92
N LYS A 232 6.47 -21.22 5.24
CA LYS A 232 5.70 -22.41 5.65
C LYS A 232 6.02 -22.82 7.10
N ASN A 233 7.27 -22.67 7.54
CA ASN A 233 7.67 -22.94 8.93
C ASN A 233 7.02 -21.96 9.93
N HIS A 234 6.58 -20.79 9.45
CA HIS A 234 5.90 -19.76 10.22
C HIS A 234 4.37 -19.81 10.10
N GLN A 235 3.81 -20.78 9.36
CA GLN A 235 2.37 -20.93 9.13
C GLN A 235 1.71 -19.69 8.49
N VAL A 236 2.48 -18.90 7.74
CA VAL A 236 1.96 -17.74 6.99
C VAL A 236 1.90 -18.13 5.51
N PRO A 237 0.71 -18.15 4.87
CA PRO A 237 0.62 -18.42 3.45
C PRO A 237 1.18 -17.25 2.65
N LEU A 238 2.17 -17.53 1.80
CA LEU A 238 2.66 -16.61 0.76
C LEU A 238 2.34 -17.21 -0.60
N LEU A 239 1.50 -16.50 -1.35
CA LEU A 239 1.11 -16.87 -2.70
C LEU A 239 1.78 -15.94 -3.70
N ILE A 240 2.47 -16.54 -4.67
CA ILE A 240 2.89 -15.85 -5.87
C ILE A 240 1.73 -16.00 -6.86
N VAL A 241 1.19 -14.89 -7.33
CA VAL A 241 -0.01 -14.88 -8.18
C VAL A 241 0.25 -14.17 -9.50
N ASP A 242 -0.29 -14.73 -10.57
CA ASP A 242 -0.22 -14.12 -11.90
C ASP A 242 -1.32 -13.06 -12.08
N ASN A 243 -2.43 -13.21 -11.36
CA ASN A 243 -3.60 -12.36 -11.46
C ASN A 243 -4.36 -12.25 -10.13
N THR A 244 -5.23 -11.24 -10.03
CA THR A 244 -6.03 -10.92 -8.83
C THR A 244 -6.97 -12.02 -8.42
N VAL A 245 -7.44 -12.84 -9.37
CA VAL A 245 -8.45 -13.87 -9.12
C VAL A 245 -7.86 -15.00 -8.29
N GLU A 246 -6.61 -15.40 -8.53
CA GLU A 246 -5.91 -16.40 -7.71
C GLU A 246 -5.77 -15.94 -6.25
N ALA A 247 -5.41 -14.66 -6.04
CA ALA A 247 -5.36 -14.07 -4.70
C ALA A 247 -6.75 -14.04 -4.06
N ALA A 248 -7.78 -13.68 -4.82
CA ALA A 248 -9.16 -13.64 -4.36
C ALA A 248 -9.71 -15.03 -3.99
N GLU A 249 -9.40 -16.07 -4.77
CA GLU A 249 -9.78 -17.44 -4.47
C GLU A 249 -9.19 -17.91 -3.15
N HIS A 250 -7.89 -17.68 -2.94
CA HIS A 250 -7.24 -18.00 -1.67
C HIS A 250 -7.81 -17.15 -0.51
N ALA A 251 -8.03 -15.86 -0.72
CA ALA A 251 -8.63 -14.98 0.28
C ALA A 251 -10.03 -15.46 0.67
N ALA A 252 -10.84 -15.95 -0.27
CA ALA A 252 -12.16 -16.51 0.03
C ALA A 252 -12.06 -17.83 0.79
N GLN A 253 -11.13 -18.72 0.39
CA GLN A 253 -10.90 -20.01 1.07
C GLN A 253 -10.42 -19.85 2.51
N THR A 254 -9.55 -18.88 2.75
CA THR A 254 -9.01 -18.56 4.09
C THR A 254 -9.91 -17.66 4.91
N GLY A 255 -10.99 -17.16 4.32
CA GLY A 255 -11.96 -16.33 5.02
C GLY A 255 -11.52 -14.89 5.26
N LEU A 256 -10.77 -14.32 4.33
CA LEU A 256 -10.50 -12.89 4.29
C LEU A 256 -11.62 -12.14 3.55
N ILE A 257 -12.21 -12.74 2.50
CA ILE A 257 -13.30 -12.14 1.72
C ILE A 257 -14.47 -13.12 1.54
N PHE A 258 -15.61 -12.61 1.08
CA PHE A 258 -16.74 -13.42 0.62
C PHE A 258 -16.45 -14.07 -0.74
N ARG A 259 -16.83 -15.33 -0.93
CA ARG A 259 -16.63 -16.04 -2.20
C ARG A 259 -17.45 -15.42 -3.32
N GLU A 260 -18.57 -14.80 -2.98
CA GLU A 260 -19.52 -14.16 -3.87
C GLU A 260 -18.94 -12.91 -4.57
N THR A 261 -17.82 -12.36 -4.10
CA THR A 261 -17.18 -11.21 -4.74
C THR A 261 -16.24 -11.61 -5.90
N ILE A 262 -15.85 -12.89 -6.00
CA ILE A 262 -14.94 -13.39 -7.05
C ILE A 262 -15.43 -13.06 -8.47
N PRO A 263 -16.71 -13.25 -8.84
CA PRO A 263 -17.18 -12.92 -10.18
C PRO A 263 -17.05 -11.43 -10.55
N ALA A 264 -17.15 -10.52 -9.57
CA ALA A 264 -16.94 -9.10 -9.82
C ALA A 264 -15.47 -8.79 -10.13
N ILE A 265 -14.55 -9.44 -9.41
CA ILE A 265 -13.09 -9.35 -9.62
C ILE A 265 -12.71 -9.93 -10.98
N GLU A 266 -13.29 -11.07 -11.38
CA GLU A 266 -13.10 -11.66 -12.71
C GLU A 266 -13.56 -10.71 -13.82
N ASN A 267 -14.75 -10.12 -13.68
CA ASN A 267 -15.29 -9.19 -14.67
C ASN A 267 -14.45 -7.90 -14.78
N GLU A 268 -13.94 -7.38 -13.65
CA GLU A 268 -13.02 -6.23 -13.69
C GLU A 268 -11.71 -6.60 -14.37
N LYS A 269 -11.12 -7.76 -14.02
CA LYS A 269 -9.92 -8.28 -14.69
C LYS A 269 -10.12 -8.38 -16.21
N ASP A 270 -11.26 -8.87 -16.67
CA ASP A 270 -11.52 -9.03 -18.10
C ASP A 270 -11.73 -7.67 -18.82
N LYS A 271 -12.34 -6.68 -18.16
CA LYS A 271 -12.38 -5.29 -18.66
C LYS A 271 -10.98 -4.70 -18.80
N ASP A 272 -10.12 -4.97 -17.83
CA ASP A 272 -8.73 -4.51 -17.83
C ASP A 272 -7.87 -5.20 -18.89
N LYS A 273 -8.23 -6.42 -19.33
CA LYS A 273 -7.55 -7.17 -20.40
C LYS A 273 -7.82 -6.66 -21.82
N GLY A 274 -8.80 -5.77 -22.04
CA GLY A 274 -9.17 -5.29 -23.39
C GLY A 274 -8.09 -4.52 -24.19
N THR A 275 -6.85 -4.40 -23.69
CA THR A 275 -5.72 -3.77 -24.40
C THR A 275 -4.39 -4.13 -23.69
N THR A 276 -3.74 -5.21 -24.14
CA THR A 276 -2.64 -5.95 -23.49
C THR A 276 -1.31 -5.17 -23.38
N PRO A 277 -0.45 -5.45 -22.37
CA PRO A 277 0.58 -6.49 -22.54
C PRO A 277 0.60 -7.52 -21.40
N GLY A 278 0.48 -8.79 -21.79
CA GLY A 278 0.27 -9.97 -20.96
C GLY A 278 -0.02 -11.13 -21.91
N LYS A 279 0.89 -12.12 -21.95
CA LYS A 279 0.99 -13.28 -22.86
C LYS A 279 -0.21 -13.54 -23.79
N GLU A 280 0.01 -13.43 -25.10
CA GLU A 280 -0.83 -14.14 -26.08
C GLU A 280 -0.78 -15.63 -25.75
N GLU A 281 -1.95 -16.25 -25.65
CA GLU A 281 -2.09 -17.70 -25.59
C GLU A 281 -1.43 -18.28 -26.84
N SER A 282 -0.33 -19.01 -26.66
CA SER A 282 0.22 -19.81 -27.74
C SER A 282 -0.75 -20.96 -28.03
N THR A 283 -1.60 -20.79 -29.04
CA THR A 283 -2.37 -21.88 -29.63
C THR A 283 -1.41 -23.00 -30.06
N PRO A 284 -1.65 -24.26 -29.65
CA PRO A 284 -0.88 -25.38 -30.15
C PRO A 284 -1.27 -25.67 -31.60
N VAL A 285 -0.26 -25.83 -32.47
CA VAL A 285 -0.38 -26.40 -33.82
C VAL A 285 0.00 -27.88 -33.74
#